data_AF-A0A946LJB3-F1
#
_entry.id   AF-A0A946LJB3-F1
#
_cell.length_a   1.000
_cell.length_b   1.000
_cell.length_c   1.000
_cell.angle_alpha   90.00
_cell.angle_beta   90.00
_cell.angle_gamma   90.00
#
_symmetry.space_group_name_H-M   'P 1'
#
loop_
_entity.id
_entity.type
_entity.pdbx_description
1 polymer ?
#
loop_
_entity_poly.entity_id
_entity_poly.type
_entity_poly.pdbx_seq_one_letter_code
_entity_poly.pdbx_strand_id
1 'polypeptide(L)'
;MNKKRLYLTTVLALLLLFTFACSIFDAPPTPAANTDKIATSVALTTEAMQPQSAPPTQPPPPAPTLTDEEAIKQALLVKLGWTAAELDFSMGDNTGTLARGGVKKVGEMQGAAWFAGKDSAGKWIIAHIGQGIPNCVDIQAFNFPTTWISHCVDASGNTVALGQPTLTDEEAIKQALLAKLGWTAAELDFSMGTNTGTVATGGVKKVGEMSGAGWFAGKDSSGTWIIAYIGQGIPYCSEIQAFNFPTTWISHCMDDYDNTIER
;
A
#
# COMPACT_ATOMS: atom_id res chain seq x y z
N MET A 1 46.76 22.70 -12.85
CA MET A 1 45.56 22.19 -13.53
C MET A 1 44.46 21.93 -12.50
N ASN A 2 43.30 22.57 -12.65
CA ASN A 2 42.21 22.50 -11.67
C ASN A 2 41.44 21.18 -11.78
N LYS A 3 41.48 20.33 -10.73
CA LYS A 3 40.80 19.02 -10.67
C LYS A 3 39.30 19.09 -11.02
N LYS A 4 38.65 20.22 -10.73
CA LYS A 4 37.24 20.47 -11.09
C LYS A 4 36.98 20.54 -12.61
N ARG A 5 37.93 21.03 -13.41
CA ARG A 5 37.78 21.08 -14.87
C ARG A 5 37.92 19.71 -15.52
N LEU A 6 38.77 18.84 -14.97
CA LEU A 6 38.95 17.47 -15.48
C LEU A 6 37.70 16.61 -15.23
N TYR A 7 37.09 16.71 -14.04
CA TYR A 7 35.90 15.93 -13.70
C TYR A 7 34.68 16.28 -14.56
N LEU A 8 34.48 17.58 -14.83
CA LEU A 8 33.37 18.05 -15.66
C LEU A 8 33.50 17.57 -17.12
N THR A 9 34.70 17.57 -17.69
CA THR A 9 34.94 17.04 -19.05
C THR A 9 34.71 15.54 -19.15
N THR A 10 35.06 14.76 -18.12
CA THR A 10 34.87 13.30 -18.15
C THR A 10 33.40 12.91 -18.02
N VAL A 11 32.63 13.61 -17.17
CA VAL A 11 31.19 13.36 -17.01
C VAL A 11 30.42 13.73 -18.28
N LEU A 12 30.78 14.85 -18.93
CA LEU A 12 30.14 15.27 -20.18
C LEU A 12 30.41 14.30 -21.35
N ALA A 13 31.64 13.76 -21.42
CA ALA A 13 32.00 12.76 -22.43
C ALA A 13 31.25 11.43 -22.25
N LEU A 14 31.04 10.99 -21.01
CA LEU A 14 30.27 9.79 -20.68
C LEU A 14 28.77 9.94 -21.03
N LEU A 15 28.19 11.12 -20.78
CA LEU A 15 26.80 11.43 -21.15
C LEU A 15 26.58 11.43 -22.67
N LEU A 16 27.52 11.99 -23.45
CA LEU A 16 27.44 11.99 -24.91
C LEU A 16 27.57 10.57 -25.51
N LEU A 17 28.42 9.71 -24.94
CA LEU A 17 28.55 8.32 -25.37
C LEU A 17 27.28 7.49 -25.09
N PHE A 18 26.58 7.78 -23.98
CA PHE A 18 25.35 7.07 -23.64
C PHE A 18 24.19 7.42 -24.59
N THR A 19 24.08 8.68 -25.03
CA THR A 19 23.04 9.10 -25.98
C THR A 19 23.23 8.53 -27.39
N PHE A 20 24.47 8.26 -27.81
CA PHE A 20 24.74 7.73 -29.16
C PHE A 20 24.38 6.24 -29.29
N ALA A 21 24.41 5.48 -28.19
CA ALA A 21 24.11 4.05 -28.19
C ALA A 21 22.60 3.72 -28.31
N CYS A 22 21.70 4.65 -27.96
CA CYS A 22 20.26 4.41 -28.03
C CYS A 22 19.64 4.64 -29.42
N SER A 23 20.40 5.13 -30.40
CA SER A 23 19.85 5.51 -31.71
C SER A 23 19.95 4.43 -32.80
N ILE A 24 20.45 3.22 -32.50
CA ILE A 24 20.81 2.20 -33.53
C ILE A 24 19.89 0.95 -33.49
N PHE A 25 18.86 0.91 -32.65
CA PHE A 25 17.91 -0.21 -32.64
C PHE A 25 16.56 0.21 -33.23
N ASP A 26 16.47 0.18 -34.57
CA ASP A 26 15.18 0.13 -35.26
C ASP A 26 14.48 -1.19 -34.94
N ALA A 27 13.25 -1.08 -34.41
CA ALA A 27 12.41 -2.23 -34.13
C ALA A 27 12.00 -2.92 -35.44
N PRO A 28 12.07 -4.26 -35.54
CA PRO A 28 11.61 -4.98 -36.72
C PRO A 28 10.10 -4.78 -36.95
N PRO A 29 9.65 -4.69 -38.21
CA PRO A 29 8.23 -4.50 -38.53
C PRO A 29 7.42 -5.71 -38.07
N THR A 30 6.30 -5.42 -37.38
CA THR A 30 5.34 -6.40 -36.89
C THR A 30 4.69 -7.14 -38.06
N PRO A 31 4.66 -8.48 -38.08
CA PRO A 31 3.98 -9.23 -39.14
C PRO A 31 2.47 -9.03 -39.08
N ALA A 32 1.88 -8.64 -40.21
CA ALA A 32 0.45 -8.46 -40.38
C ALA A 32 -0.29 -9.81 -40.28
N ALA A 33 -1.25 -9.89 -39.35
CA ALA A 33 -2.12 -11.05 -39.21
C ALA A 33 -3.20 -11.03 -40.32
N ASN A 34 -3.10 -11.95 -41.27
CA ASN A 34 -4.13 -12.23 -42.26
C ASN A 34 -5.33 -12.90 -41.58
N THR A 35 -6.47 -12.22 -41.59
CA THR A 35 -7.75 -12.74 -41.11
C THR A 35 -8.59 -13.15 -42.31
N ASP A 36 -8.29 -14.32 -42.88
CA ASP A 36 -9.14 -14.92 -43.91
C ASP A 36 -10.29 -15.70 -43.27
N LYS A 37 -11.50 -15.21 -43.50
CA LYS A 37 -12.77 -15.81 -43.12
C LYS A 37 -13.06 -17.02 -44.02
N ILE A 38 -12.96 -18.23 -43.47
CA ILE A 38 -13.54 -19.43 -44.09
C ILE A 38 -14.97 -19.58 -43.56
N ALA A 39 -15.94 -19.21 -44.39
CA ALA A 39 -17.35 -19.51 -44.18
C ALA A 39 -17.66 -20.91 -44.72
N THR A 40 -17.74 -21.90 -43.84
CA THR A 40 -18.23 -23.25 -44.18
C THR A 40 -19.69 -23.36 -43.76
N SER A 41 -20.59 -23.31 -44.75
CA SER A 41 -22.01 -23.60 -44.58
C SER A 41 -22.22 -25.11 -44.45
N VAL A 42 -22.62 -25.57 -43.27
CA VAL A 42 -23.07 -26.95 -43.02
C VAL A 42 -24.59 -26.99 -43.14
N ALA A 43 -25.09 -27.82 -44.06
CA ALA A 43 -26.51 -28.06 -44.25
C ALA A 43 -27.07 -28.88 -43.07
N LEU A 44 -28.12 -28.33 -42.43
CA LEU A 44 -28.89 -28.99 -41.39
C LEU A 44 -29.88 -29.97 -42.03
N THR A 45 -29.69 -31.27 -41.79
CA THR A 45 -30.72 -32.29 -42.01
C THR A 45 -31.50 -32.46 -40.71
N THR A 46 -32.72 -31.95 -40.67
CA THR A 46 -33.64 -32.09 -39.53
C THR A 46 -34.40 -33.41 -39.66
N GLU A 47 -33.89 -34.46 -39.02
CA GLU A 47 -34.70 -35.64 -38.69
C GLU A 47 -35.33 -35.46 -37.31
N ALA A 48 -36.67 -35.57 -37.28
CA ALA A 48 -37.45 -35.50 -36.06
C ALA A 48 -37.27 -36.79 -35.24
N MET A 49 -36.30 -36.78 -34.32
CA MET A 49 -36.17 -37.82 -33.29
C MET A 49 -37.23 -37.61 -32.21
N GLN A 50 -37.90 -38.71 -31.85
CA GLN A 50 -38.82 -38.78 -30.72
C GLN A 50 -38.13 -38.36 -29.40
N PRO A 51 -38.86 -37.69 -28.48
CA PRO A 51 -38.31 -37.25 -27.20
C PRO A 51 -38.00 -38.45 -26.30
N GLN A 52 -36.77 -38.94 -26.38
CA GLN A 52 -36.22 -39.83 -25.37
C GLN A 52 -35.92 -38.99 -24.13
N SER A 53 -36.64 -39.25 -23.05
CA SER A 53 -36.47 -38.56 -21.77
C SER A 53 -34.99 -38.64 -21.36
N ALA A 54 -34.32 -37.49 -21.34
CA ALA A 54 -32.91 -37.40 -20.99
C ALA A 54 -32.72 -37.95 -19.57
N PRO A 55 -31.73 -38.81 -19.33
CA PRO A 55 -31.34 -39.19 -17.97
C PRO A 55 -31.08 -37.92 -17.15
N PRO A 56 -31.48 -37.87 -15.86
CA PRO A 56 -31.23 -36.71 -15.03
C PRO A 56 -29.75 -36.33 -15.11
N THR A 57 -29.49 -35.12 -15.61
CA THR A 57 -28.13 -34.59 -15.77
C THR A 57 -27.50 -34.53 -14.39
N GLN A 58 -26.61 -35.49 -14.11
CA GLN A 58 -25.86 -35.51 -12.88
C GLN A 58 -25.05 -34.21 -12.83
N PRO A 59 -25.13 -33.41 -11.75
CA PRO A 59 -24.37 -32.17 -11.66
C PRO A 59 -22.89 -32.50 -11.89
N PRO A 60 -22.17 -31.68 -12.67
CA PRO A 60 -20.77 -31.94 -12.99
C PRO A 60 -19.99 -32.10 -11.68
N PRO A 61 -19.06 -33.07 -11.59
CA PRO A 61 -18.22 -33.22 -10.42
C PRO A 61 -17.57 -31.87 -10.09
N PRO A 62 -17.55 -31.46 -8.81
CA PRO A 62 -16.89 -30.22 -8.42
C PRO A 62 -15.44 -30.26 -8.90
N ALA A 63 -15.00 -29.19 -9.56
CA ALA A 63 -13.63 -29.08 -10.01
C ALA A 63 -12.70 -29.27 -8.81
N PRO A 64 -11.59 -30.03 -8.95
CA PRO A 64 -10.66 -30.25 -7.86
C PRO A 64 -10.12 -28.89 -7.39
N THR A 65 -10.34 -28.57 -6.11
CA THR A 65 -9.80 -27.38 -5.47
C THR A 65 -8.30 -27.58 -5.27
N LEU A 66 -7.49 -26.75 -5.91
CA LEU A 66 -6.04 -26.74 -5.68
C LEU A 66 -5.74 -26.45 -4.21
N THR A 67 -4.73 -27.11 -3.66
CA THR A 67 -4.20 -26.74 -2.35
C THR A 67 -3.58 -25.34 -2.41
N ASP A 68 -3.48 -24.65 -1.28
CA ASP A 68 -2.85 -23.32 -1.22
C ASP A 68 -1.41 -23.36 -1.75
N GLU A 69 -0.66 -24.42 -1.45
CA GLU A 69 0.70 -24.61 -1.94
C GLU A 69 0.76 -24.72 -3.47
N GLU A 70 -0.10 -25.54 -4.07
CA GLU A 70 -0.18 -25.68 -5.53
C GLU A 70 -0.60 -24.37 -6.21
N ALA A 71 -1.56 -23.66 -5.63
CA ALA A 71 -2.03 -22.38 -6.15
C ALA A 71 -0.95 -21.29 -6.08
N ILE A 72 -0.21 -21.20 -4.97
CA ILE A 72 0.93 -20.27 -4.83
C ILE A 72 2.04 -20.65 -5.81
N LYS A 73 2.35 -21.95 -5.96
CA LYS A 73 3.36 -22.43 -6.91
C LYS A 73 2.99 -22.04 -8.35
N GLN A 74 1.72 -22.19 -8.74
CA GLN A 74 1.25 -21.73 -10.05
C GLN A 74 1.37 -20.21 -10.21
N ALA A 75 1.02 -19.43 -9.19
CA ALA A 75 1.15 -17.97 -9.23
C ALA A 75 2.62 -17.52 -9.39
N LEU A 76 3.57 -18.20 -8.73
CA LEU A 76 5.00 -17.96 -8.89
C LEU A 76 5.49 -18.28 -10.31
N LEU A 77 5.11 -19.42 -10.88
CA LEU A 77 5.47 -19.80 -12.25
C LEU A 77 5.01 -18.75 -13.26
N VAL A 78 3.77 -18.26 -13.12
CA VAL A 78 3.23 -17.19 -13.97
C VAL A 78 4.00 -15.89 -13.80
N LYS A 79 4.31 -15.49 -12.55
CA LYS A 79 5.01 -14.23 -12.26
C LYS A 79 6.47 -14.25 -12.75
N LEU A 80 7.15 -15.39 -12.65
CA LEU A 80 8.55 -15.56 -13.01
C LEU A 80 8.77 -15.96 -14.48
N GLY A 81 7.74 -16.48 -15.15
CA GLY A 81 7.86 -17.03 -16.50
C GLY A 81 8.69 -18.33 -16.56
N TRP A 82 8.79 -19.05 -15.44
CA TRP A 82 9.54 -20.30 -15.35
C TRP A 82 8.64 -21.51 -15.59
N THR A 83 9.26 -22.63 -15.93
CA THR A 83 8.60 -23.95 -15.96
C THR A 83 8.66 -24.61 -14.58
N ALA A 84 7.78 -25.58 -14.33
CA ALA A 84 7.77 -26.33 -13.08
C ALA A 84 9.09 -27.08 -12.81
N ALA A 85 9.85 -27.44 -13.86
CA ALA A 85 11.14 -28.11 -13.75
C ALA A 85 12.27 -27.14 -13.36
N GLU A 86 12.11 -25.85 -13.60
CA GLU A 86 13.08 -24.81 -13.24
C GLU A 86 12.86 -24.27 -11.83
N LEU A 87 11.68 -24.48 -11.24
CA LEU A 87 11.30 -23.90 -9.96
C LEU A 87 11.70 -24.81 -8.79
N ASP A 88 12.63 -24.34 -7.96
CA ASP A 88 12.86 -24.87 -6.62
C ASP A 88 12.15 -23.95 -5.61
N PHE A 89 11.20 -24.52 -4.87
CA PHE A 89 10.21 -23.82 -4.07
C PHE A 89 10.21 -24.35 -2.64
N SER A 90 10.13 -23.45 -1.67
CA SER A 90 9.87 -23.79 -0.27
C SER A 90 8.78 -22.91 0.32
N MET A 91 7.83 -23.56 1.01
CA MET A 91 6.81 -22.90 1.82
C MET A 91 7.38 -22.63 3.22
N GLY A 92 7.29 -21.38 3.67
CA GLY A 92 7.56 -21.00 5.05
C GLY A 92 6.27 -21.01 5.85
N ASP A 93 5.78 -19.82 6.21
CA ASP A 93 4.52 -19.66 6.93
C ASP A 93 3.34 -19.51 5.97
N ASN A 94 2.17 -20.05 6.33
CA ASN A 94 0.90 -19.85 5.65
C ASN A 94 -0.23 -19.74 6.68
N THR A 95 -0.93 -18.60 6.71
CA THR A 95 -2.05 -18.33 7.62
C THR A 95 -3.42 -18.66 7.02
N GLY A 96 -3.45 -19.20 5.81
CA GLY A 96 -4.66 -19.42 5.00
C GLY A 96 -5.07 -18.20 4.17
N THR A 97 -4.56 -16.99 4.49
CA THR A 97 -4.81 -15.75 3.73
C THR A 97 -3.52 -15.03 3.30
N LEU A 98 -2.41 -15.28 4.00
CA LEU A 98 -1.08 -14.75 3.71
C LEU A 98 -0.08 -15.89 3.76
N ALA A 99 0.93 -15.84 2.91
CA ALA A 99 2.01 -16.83 2.90
C ALA A 99 3.35 -16.19 2.55
N ARG A 100 4.43 -16.85 2.98
CA ARG A 100 5.79 -16.49 2.59
C ARG A 100 6.66 -17.73 2.42
N GLY A 101 7.76 -17.59 1.69
CA GLY A 101 8.71 -18.68 1.55
C GLY A 101 9.94 -18.31 0.72
N GLY A 102 10.64 -19.34 0.25
CA GLY A 102 11.80 -19.23 -0.62
C GLY A 102 11.49 -19.71 -2.02
N VAL A 103 12.16 -19.11 -3.00
CA VAL A 103 12.14 -19.54 -4.40
C VAL A 103 13.52 -19.38 -5.02
N LYS A 104 13.94 -20.32 -5.84
CA LYS A 104 15.15 -20.19 -6.68
C LYS A 104 15.00 -20.99 -7.95
N LYS A 105 15.86 -20.72 -8.92
CA LYS A 105 15.97 -21.57 -10.10
C LYS A 105 16.78 -22.81 -9.76
N VAL A 106 16.35 -23.99 -10.22
CA VAL A 106 17.10 -25.24 -10.01
C VAL A 106 18.53 -25.09 -10.54
N GLY A 107 19.51 -25.42 -9.70
CA GLY A 107 20.93 -25.28 -10.01
C GLY A 107 21.55 -23.93 -9.63
N GLU A 108 20.74 -22.93 -9.26
CA GLU A 108 21.26 -21.66 -8.72
C GLU A 108 21.58 -21.77 -7.22
N MET A 109 22.68 -21.12 -6.82
CA MET A 109 23.10 -21.08 -5.43
C MET A 109 22.34 -20.05 -4.60
N GLN A 110 21.80 -19.01 -5.25
CA GLN A 110 21.09 -17.92 -4.57
C GLN A 110 19.59 -18.03 -4.85
N GLY A 111 18.79 -17.82 -3.81
CA GLY A 111 17.34 -17.73 -3.91
C GLY A 111 16.81 -16.34 -3.57
N ALA A 112 15.51 -16.18 -3.70
CA ALA A 112 14.75 -15.01 -3.30
C ALA A 112 13.71 -15.39 -2.25
N ALA A 113 13.34 -14.43 -1.40
CA ALA A 113 12.14 -14.54 -0.60
C ALA A 113 10.93 -14.19 -1.48
N TRP A 114 9.77 -14.74 -1.16
CA TRP A 114 8.50 -14.32 -1.75
C TRP A 114 7.44 -14.12 -0.66
N PHE A 115 6.49 -13.24 -0.95
CA PHE A 115 5.32 -12.95 -0.11
C PHE A 115 4.06 -12.99 -0.98
N ALA A 116 3.01 -13.63 -0.48
CA ALA A 116 1.75 -13.80 -1.19
C ALA A 116 0.55 -13.53 -0.27
N GLY A 117 -0.54 -13.03 -0.85
CA GLY A 117 -1.82 -12.86 -0.17
C GLY A 117 -2.99 -13.28 -1.04
N LYS A 118 -4.11 -13.68 -0.41
CA LYS A 118 -5.37 -13.92 -1.11
C LYS A 118 -6.06 -12.61 -1.42
N ASP A 119 -6.50 -12.45 -2.66
CA ASP A 119 -7.41 -11.36 -3.03
C ASP A 119 -8.83 -11.61 -2.51
N SER A 120 -9.75 -10.69 -2.79
CA SER A 120 -11.15 -10.80 -2.38
C SER A 120 -11.90 -12.00 -2.99
N ALA A 121 -11.38 -12.60 -4.06
CA ALA A 121 -11.93 -13.81 -4.67
C ALA A 121 -11.28 -15.10 -4.12
N GLY A 122 -10.37 -14.98 -3.16
CA GLY A 122 -9.64 -16.11 -2.58
C GLY A 122 -8.48 -16.61 -3.45
N LYS A 123 -8.12 -15.89 -4.52
CA LYS A 123 -7.01 -16.25 -5.40
C LYS A 123 -5.69 -15.74 -4.81
N TRP A 124 -4.68 -16.59 -4.80
CA TRP A 124 -3.33 -16.22 -4.37
C TRP A 124 -2.67 -15.28 -5.39
N ILE A 125 -2.14 -14.16 -4.90
CA ILE A 125 -1.38 -13.16 -5.64
C ILE A 125 0.00 -13.04 -4.99
N ILE A 126 1.06 -13.06 -5.82
CA ILE A 126 2.42 -12.81 -5.34
C ILE A 126 2.64 -11.30 -5.23
N ALA A 127 2.72 -10.81 -3.99
CA ALA A 127 2.92 -9.40 -3.68
C ALA A 127 4.37 -8.99 -3.97
N HIS A 128 5.34 -9.79 -3.54
CA HIS A 128 6.77 -9.48 -3.73
C HIS A 128 7.59 -10.74 -3.96
N ILE A 129 8.64 -10.63 -4.77
CA ILE A 129 9.69 -11.64 -4.94
C ILE A 129 11.04 -10.91 -5.01
N GLY A 130 11.98 -11.27 -4.15
CA GLY A 130 13.33 -10.73 -4.20
C GLY A 130 14.10 -10.89 -2.90
N GLN A 131 15.34 -10.38 -2.91
CA GLN A 131 16.17 -10.27 -1.71
C GLN A 131 16.10 -8.87 -1.06
N GLY A 132 15.52 -7.89 -1.76
CA GLY A 132 15.43 -6.50 -1.32
C GLY A 132 14.15 -6.18 -0.55
N ILE A 133 14.10 -4.94 -0.05
CA ILE A 133 12.91 -4.37 0.61
C ILE A 133 11.79 -4.21 -0.44
N PRO A 134 10.58 -4.73 -0.21
CA PRO A 134 9.45 -4.58 -1.13
C PRO A 134 9.01 -3.13 -1.28
N ASN A 135 8.39 -2.77 -2.42
CA ASN A 135 7.71 -1.49 -2.53
C ASN A 135 6.44 -1.50 -1.68
N CYS A 136 6.11 -0.37 -1.04
CA CYS A 136 4.94 -0.27 -0.19
C CYS A 136 3.64 -0.57 -0.95
N VAL A 137 3.52 -0.09 -2.20
CA VAL A 137 2.33 -0.29 -3.05
C VAL A 137 2.04 -1.77 -3.34
N ASP A 138 3.09 -2.60 -3.44
CA ASP A 138 2.95 -4.00 -3.82
C ASP A 138 2.43 -4.85 -2.65
N ILE A 139 2.77 -4.46 -1.42
CA ILE A 139 2.44 -5.22 -0.22
C ILE A 139 1.29 -4.61 0.57
N GLN A 140 0.97 -3.31 0.42
CA GLN A 140 -0.08 -2.62 1.20
C GLN A 140 -1.49 -3.16 0.90
N ALA A 141 -1.68 -3.79 -0.26
CA ALA A 141 -2.92 -4.52 -0.58
C ALA A 141 -3.18 -5.69 0.39
N PHE A 142 -2.16 -6.12 1.13
CA PHE A 142 -2.21 -7.25 2.04
C PHE A 142 -1.65 -6.84 3.41
N ASN A 143 -2.37 -7.14 4.50
CA ASN A 143 -1.93 -6.77 5.85
C ASN A 143 -0.85 -7.73 6.38
N PHE A 144 0.33 -7.75 5.76
CA PHE A 144 1.43 -8.62 6.19
C PHE A 144 1.88 -8.30 7.63
N PRO A 145 2.14 -9.32 8.47
CA PRO A 145 2.70 -9.09 9.80
C PRO A 145 4.03 -8.34 9.73
N THR A 146 4.25 -7.40 10.66
CA THR A 146 5.51 -6.65 10.75
C THR A 146 6.72 -7.54 11.10
N THR A 147 6.47 -8.71 11.68
CA THR A 147 7.46 -9.76 11.92
C THR A 147 7.93 -10.44 10.64
N TRP A 148 7.16 -10.35 9.54
CA TRP A 148 7.52 -10.87 8.23
C TRP A 148 8.17 -9.80 7.36
N ILE A 149 7.57 -8.61 7.35
CA ILE A 149 8.05 -7.46 6.60
C ILE A 149 7.99 -6.24 7.51
N SER A 150 9.15 -5.76 7.95
CA SER A 150 9.22 -4.64 8.88
C SER A 150 9.28 -3.27 8.19
N HIS A 151 9.67 -3.23 6.92
CA HIS A 151 9.84 -2.00 6.14
C HIS A 151 9.46 -2.19 4.68
N CYS A 152 9.13 -1.09 4.01
CA CYS A 152 8.91 -1.02 2.58
C CYS A 152 9.53 0.24 1.98
N VAL A 153 9.70 0.27 0.65
CA VAL A 153 10.16 1.44 -0.09
C VAL A 153 8.95 2.21 -0.63
N ASP A 154 8.82 3.48 -0.25
CA ASP A 154 7.75 4.35 -0.73
C ASP A 154 7.99 4.81 -2.19
N ALA A 155 7.05 5.54 -2.77
CA ALA A 155 7.15 6.04 -4.15
C ALA A 155 8.32 7.03 -4.36
N SER A 156 8.87 7.60 -3.28
CA SER A 156 10.01 8.51 -3.32
C SER A 156 11.35 7.79 -3.13
N GLY A 157 11.34 6.47 -2.95
CA GLY A 157 12.54 5.67 -2.70
C GLY A 157 12.99 5.64 -1.24
N ASN A 158 12.19 6.16 -0.30
CA ASN A 158 12.53 6.12 1.11
C ASN A 158 12.06 4.80 1.75
N THR A 159 12.89 4.25 2.62
CA THR A 159 12.51 3.12 3.46
C THR A 159 11.63 3.61 4.61
N VAL A 160 10.39 3.12 4.68
CA VAL A 160 9.43 3.41 5.76
C VAL A 160 9.06 2.13 6.50
N ALA A 161 8.78 2.22 7.80
CA ALA A 161 8.39 1.05 8.60
C ALA A 161 6.95 0.61 8.30
N LEU A 162 6.74 -0.70 8.15
CA LEU A 162 5.42 -1.30 8.03
C LEU A 162 4.81 -1.50 9.42
N GLY A 163 3.52 -1.23 9.54
CA GLY A 163 2.80 -1.36 10.81
C GLY A 163 2.89 -0.15 11.73
N GLN A 164 3.25 1.02 11.21
CA GLN A 164 2.35 2.13 11.51
C GLN A 164 1.08 1.83 10.72
N PRO A 165 -0.07 1.46 11.36
CA PRO A 165 -1.33 1.61 10.65
C PRO A 165 -1.30 3.01 10.05
N THR A 166 -1.60 3.14 8.74
CA THR A 166 -2.06 4.41 8.20
C THR A 166 -3.38 4.70 8.89
N LEU A 167 -3.27 5.09 10.16
CA LEU A 167 -4.35 5.64 10.92
C LEU A 167 -4.81 6.81 10.07
N THR A 168 -6.10 6.80 9.77
CA THR A 168 -6.71 8.03 9.29
C THR A 168 -6.32 9.15 10.25
N ASP A 169 -6.24 10.39 9.77
CA ASP A 169 -5.93 11.51 10.66
C ASP A 169 -6.85 11.51 11.89
N GLU A 170 -8.11 11.08 11.72
CA GLU A 170 -9.06 10.87 12.82
C GLU A 170 -8.58 9.87 13.87
N GLU A 171 -8.18 8.67 13.47
CA GLU A 171 -7.72 7.65 14.41
C GLU A 171 -6.40 8.06 15.09
N ALA A 172 -5.49 8.70 14.35
CA ALA A 172 -4.24 9.21 14.89
C ALA A 172 -4.48 10.32 15.92
N ILE A 173 -5.38 11.26 15.63
CA ILE A 173 -5.77 12.32 16.58
C ILE A 173 -6.47 11.74 17.79
N LYS A 174 -7.37 10.75 17.63
CA LYS A 174 -8.00 10.05 18.76
C LYS A 174 -6.97 9.41 19.68
N GLN A 175 -5.96 8.72 19.12
CA GLN A 175 -4.88 8.14 19.91
C GLN A 175 -4.06 9.21 20.65
N ALA A 176 -3.74 10.33 20.00
CA ALA A 176 -3.04 11.45 20.63
C ALA A 176 -3.86 12.08 21.77
N LEU A 177 -5.17 12.20 21.60
CA LEU A 177 -6.09 12.67 22.65
C LEU A 177 -6.15 11.71 23.85
N LEU A 178 -6.30 10.41 23.60
CA LEU A 178 -6.32 9.38 24.66
C LEU A 178 -5.02 9.41 25.46
N ALA A 179 -3.88 9.53 24.78
CA ALA A 179 -2.57 9.65 25.44
C ALA A 179 -2.43 10.94 26.25
N LYS A 180 -2.85 12.09 25.71
CA LYS A 180 -2.81 13.40 26.39
C LYS A 180 -3.71 13.45 27.62
N LEU A 181 -4.91 12.84 27.54
CA LEU A 181 -5.93 12.86 28.59
C LEU A 181 -5.81 11.73 29.62
N GLY A 182 -5.08 10.66 29.29
CA GLY A 182 -5.02 9.45 30.10
C GLY A 182 -6.34 8.68 30.15
N TRP A 183 -7.18 8.82 29.11
CA TRP A 183 -8.47 8.13 28.99
C TRP A 183 -8.36 6.84 28.19
N THR A 184 -9.33 5.97 28.34
CA THR A 184 -9.54 4.80 27.48
C THR A 184 -10.45 5.14 26.29
N ALA A 185 -10.39 4.34 25.22
CA ALA A 185 -11.25 4.54 24.04
C ALA A 185 -12.76 4.51 24.39
N ALA A 186 -13.16 3.76 25.41
CA ALA A 186 -14.55 3.68 25.87
C ALA A 186 -15.02 4.94 26.61
N GLU A 187 -14.10 5.74 27.14
CA GLU A 187 -14.39 6.98 27.84
C GLU A 187 -14.43 8.19 26.90
N LEU A 188 -13.95 8.06 25.66
CA LEU A 188 -13.80 9.18 24.73
C LEU A 188 -15.06 9.36 23.85
N ASP A 189 -15.72 10.51 23.98
CA ASP A 189 -16.65 11.01 22.99
C ASP A 189 -15.95 12.12 22.18
N PHE A 190 -15.79 11.88 20.88
CA PHE A 190 -14.95 12.65 19.98
C PHE A 190 -15.75 13.15 18.78
N SER A 191 -15.48 14.39 18.37
CA SER A 191 -15.97 14.95 17.11
C SER A 191 -14.84 15.65 16.38
N MET A 192 -14.71 15.38 15.08
CA MET A 192 -13.79 16.10 14.21
C MET A 192 -14.49 17.32 13.61
N GLY A 193 -13.84 18.47 13.74
CA GLY A 193 -14.19 19.69 13.02
C GLY A 193 -13.45 19.75 11.68
N THR A 194 -12.67 20.81 11.48
CA THR A 194 -11.90 20.98 10.24
C THR A 194 -10.59 20.20 10.31
N ASN A 195 -10.18 19.58 9.21
CA ASN A 195 -8.87 18.95 9.04
C ASN A 195 -8.28 19.31 7.67
N THR A 196 -7.09 19.90 7.64
CA THR A 196 -6.37 20.28 6.41
C THR A 196 -5.34 19.25 5.97
N GLY A 197 -5.18 18.15 6.71
CA GLY A 197 -4.11 17.17 6.57
C GLY A 197 -2.82 17.55 7.30
N THR A 198 -2.70 18.79 7.80
CA THR A 198 -1.54 19.29 8.57
C THR A 198 -1.93 19.88 9.93
N VAL A 199 -3.12 20.47 10.04
CA VAL A 199 -3.73 20.92 11.30
C VAL A 199 -5.20 20.52 11.34
N ALA A 200 -5.73 20.31 12.55
CA ALA A 200 -7.10 19.92 12.76
C ALA A 200 -7.68 20.53 14.04
N THR A 201 -9.02 20.61 14.10
CA THR A 201 -9.77 21.04 15.29
C THR A 201 -10.94 20.10 15.53
N GLY A 202 -11.49 20.14 16.74
CA GLY A 202 -12.75 19.47 17.02
C GLY A 202 -13.20 19.60 18.47
N GLY A 203 -14.12 18.73 18.86
CA GLY A 203 -14.62 18.63 20.23
C GLY A 203 -14.26 17.29 20.85
N VAL A 204 -14.09 17.28 22.16
CA VAL A 204 -13.87 16.07 22.96
C VAL A 204 -14.57 16.19 24.31
N LYS A 205 -15.14 15.10 24.81
CA LYS A 205 -15.66 15.02 26.18
C LYS A 205 -15.57 13.58 26.69
N LYS A 206 -15.70 13.42 28.00
CA LYS A 206 -15.84 12.09 28.57
C LYS A 206 -17.26 11.58 28.34
N VAL A 207 -17.43 10.32 27.96
CA VAL A 207 -18.75 9.70 27.79
C VAL A 207 -19.56 9.86 29.08
N GLY A 208 -20.78 10.42 28.97
CA GLY A 208 -21.66 10.70 30.10
C GLY A 208 -21.51 12.10 30.71
N GLU A 209 -20.49 12.88 30.33
CA GLU A 209 -20.38 14.28 30.75
C GLU A 209 -21.21 15.21 29.85
N MET A 210 -21.79 16.25 30.46
CA MET A 210 -22.59 17.26 29.76
C MET A 210 -21.72 18.33 29.09
N SER A 211 -20.51 18.55 29.61
CA SER A 211 -19.58 19.58 29.13
C SER A 211 -18.42 18.94 28.39
N GLY A 212 -18.06 19.48 27.23
CA GLY A 212 -16.87 19.11 26.48
C GLY A 212 -15.84 20.21 26.41
N ALA A 213 -14.72 19.92 25.76
CA ALA A 213 -13.65 20.86 25.45
C ALA A 213 -13.44 20.92 23.93
N GLY A 214 -12.95 22.07 23.44
CA GLY A 214 -12.37 22.16 22.11
C GLY A 214 -10.93 21.64 22.13
N TRP A 215 -10.45 21.16 20.99
CA TRP A 215 -9.05 20.79 20.81
C TRP A 215 -8.48 21.31 19.49
N PHE A 216 -7.17 21.53 19.47
CA PHE A 216 -6.37 21.84 18.29
C PHE A 216 -5.20 20.87 18.20
N ALA A 217 -5.00 20.29 17.00
CA ALA A 217 -3.92 19.36 16.73
C ALA A 217 -3.13 19.79 15.48
N GLY A 218 -1.83 19.51 15.46
CA GLY A 218 -0.97 19.75 14.30
C GLY A 218 0.01 18.61 14.09
N LYS A 219 0.44 18.38 12.84
CA LYS A 219 1.51 17.44 12.53
C LYS A 219 2.86 18.07 12.79
N ASP A 220 3.73 17.36 13.50
CA ASP A 220 5.13 17.73 13.62
C ASP A 220 5.92 17.43 12.34
N SER A 221 7.23 17.66 12.34
CA SER A 221 8.10 17.41 11.19
C SER A 221 8.21 15.92 10.80
N SER A 222 7.78 15.00 11.66
CA SER A 222 7.71 13.56 11.36
C SER A 222 6.37 13.12 10.77
N GLY A 223 5.39 14.03 10.70
CA GLY A 223 4.02 13.73 10.29
C GLY A 223 3.15 13.18 11.41
N THR A 224 3.63 13.18 12.66
CA THR A 224 2.89 12.70 13.83
C THR A 224 1.95 13.79 14.35
N TRP A 225 0.68 13.45 14.59
CA TRP A 225 -0.29 14.36 15.18
C TRP A 225 0.00 14.63 16.65
N ILE A 226 0.09 15.91 17.02
CA ILE A 226 0.30 16.39 18.39
C ILE A 226 -0.88 17.27 18.80
N ILE A 227 -1.42 17.04 20.00
CA ILE A 227 -2.45 17.90 20.59
C ILE A 227 -1.79 19.16 21.16
N ALA A 228 -1.88 20.24 20.40
CA ALA A 228 -1.36 21.55 20.76
C ALA A 228 -2.15 22.16 21.92
N TYR A 229 -3.48 22.05 21.89
CA TYR A 229 -4.35 22.60 22.92
C TYR A 229 -5.59 21.75 23.15
N ILE A 230 -6.08 21.71 24.39
CA ILE A 230 -7.35 21.14 24.78
C ILE A 230 -7.95 21.92 25.95
N GLY A 231 -9.17 22.43 25.78
CA GLY A 231 -9.84 23.20 26.83
C GLY A 231 -11.02 24.03 26.32
N GLN A 232 -11.59 24.84 27.22
CA GLN A 232 -12.66 25.79 26.92
C GLN A 232 -12.16 27.26 26.85
N GLY A 233 -10.88 27.48 27.10
CA GLY A 233 -10.27 28.81 27.20
C GLY A 233 -9.48 29.22 25.97
N ILE A 234 -8.60 30.20 26.16
CA ILE A 234 -7.68 30.70 25.14
C ILE A 234 -6.36 29.91 25.25
N PRO A 235 -5.83 29.32 24.15
CA PRO A 235 -4.54 28.63 24.17
C PRO A 235 -3.37 29.59 24.41
N TYR A 236 -2.25 29.09 24.93
CA TYR A 236 -1.01 29.87 24.97
C TYR A 236 -0.40 29.96 23.57
N CYS A 237 0.17 31.13 23.24
CA CYS A 237 0.78 31.37 21.94
C CYS A 237 1.92 30.40 21.64
N SER A 238 2.70 30.04 22.68
CA SER A 238 3.81 29.09 22.60
C SER A 238 3.38 27.68 22.21
N GLU A 239 2.16 27.25 22.57
CA GLU A 239 1.63 25.92 22.25
C GLU A 239 1.19 25.79 20.79
N ILE A 240 0.65 26.87 20.21
CA ILE A 240 0.02 26.86 18.89
C ILE A 240 0.91 27.38 17.76
N GLN A 241 1.94 28.19 18.07
CA GLN A 241 2.86 28.72 17.06
C GLN A 241 3.63 27.62 16.32
N ALA A 242 3.85 26.46 16.94
CA ALA A 242 4.58 25.35 16.34
C ALA A 242 3.93 24.77 15.07
N PHE A 243 2.61 24.97 14.87
CA PHE A 243 1.84 24.29 13.83
C PHE A 243 1.18 25.24 12.82
N ASN A 244 1.42 26.55 12.91
CA ASN A 244 0.90 27.56 11.97
C ASN A 244 -0.65 27.51 11.78
N PHE A 245 -1.42 27.33 12.86
CA PHE A 245 -2.89 27.32 12.77
C PHE A 245 -3.43 28.61 12.13
N PRO A 246 -4.46 28.53 11.24
CA PRO A 246 -5.11 29.70 10.66
C PRO A 246 -5.61 30.68 11.73
N THR A 247 -5.41 31.98 11.51
CA THR A 247 -5.92 33.03 12.41
C THR A 247 -7.45 33.08 12.46
N THR A 248 -8.13 32.54 11.45
CA THR A 248 -9.58 32.34 11.43
C THR A 248 -10.05 31.25 12.40
N TRP A 249 -9.17 30.33 12.82
CA TRP A 249 -9.48 29.31 13.82
C TRP A 249 -9.10 29.79 15.22
N ILE A 250 -7.97 30.51 15.32
CA ILE A 250 -7.43 31.04 16.57
C ILE A 250 -6.98 32.47 16.32
N SER A 251 -7.89 33.42 16.58
CA SER A 251 -7.62 34.86 16.38
C SER A 251 -6.83 35.48 17.54
N HIS A 252 -6.86 34.84 18.72
CA HIS A 252 -6.18 35.33 19.92
C HIS A 252 -5.51 34.19 20.67
N CYS A 253 -4.42 34.50 21.37
CA CYS A 253 -3.75 33.58 22.28
C CYS A 253 -3.26 34.32 23.54
N MET A 254 -2.94 33.56 24.59
CA MET A 254 -2.32 34.10 25.80
C MET A 254 -0.80 34.09 25.67
N ASP A 255 -0.15 35.22 25.96
CA ASP A 255 1.30 35.29 26.10
C ASP A 255 1.76 34.69 27.45
N ASP A 256 3.07 34.68 27.72
CA ASP A 256 3.66 34.14 28.96
C ASP A 256 3.32 34.98 30.21
N TYR A 257 2.65 36.12 30.04
CA TYR A 257 2.19 37.02 31.10
C TYR A 257 0.66 37.03 31.24
N ASP A 258 -0.03 36.05 30.64
CA ASP A 258 -1.48 35.90 30.59
C ASP A 258 -2.22 37.07 29.92
N ASN A 259 -1.52 37.89 29.11
CA ASN A 259 -2.20 38.88 28.27
C ASN A 259 -2.77 38.20 27.04
N THR A 260 -4.02 38.54 26.70
CA THR A 260 -4.60 38.13 25.42
C THR A 260 -4.05 39.02 24.32
N ILE A 261 -3.36 38.42 23.35
CA ILE A 261 -2.84 39.11 22.16
C ILE A 261 -3.49 38.57 20.88
N GLU A 262 -3.61 39.45 19.89
CA GLU A 262 -4.06 39.09 18.54
C GLU A 262 -2.93 38.38 17.77
N ARG A 263 -3.28 37.38 16.96
CA ARG A 263 -2.33 36.59 16.16
C ARG A 263 -2.14 37.07 14.73
#